data_AF-A0A4R4QSE8-F1
#
_entry.id   AF-A0A4R4QSE8-F1
#
_cell.length_a   1.000
_cell.length_b   1.000
_cell.length_c   1.000
_cell.angle_alpha   90.00
_cell.angle_beta   90.00
_cell.angle_gamma   90.00
#
_symmetry.space_group_name_H-M   'P 1'
#
loop_
_entity.id
_entity.type
_entity.pdbx_description
1 polymer ?
#
loop_
_entity_poly.entity_id
_entity_poly.type
_entity_poly.pdbx_seq_one_letter_code
_entity_poly.pdbx_strand_id
1 'polypeptide(L)'
;MTGELDDAGEELFVTALERADLRAVDGRLVLAAPGLRFVDQRALTRLREYARRRDSAVLLRTPHPAAARLAALLDLPGLTAEVTR
;
A
#
# COMPACT_ATOMS: atom_id res chain seq x y z
N MET A 1 -4.54 -7.15 5.42
CA MET A 1 -3.09 -7.32 5.61
C MET A 1 -2.74 -7.25 7.09
N THR A 2 -1.75 -8.03 7.50
CA THR A 2 -1.23 -8.09 8.87
C THR A 2 0.28 -8.27 8.82
N GLY A 3 1.00 -7.90 9.87
CA GLY A 3 2.46 -8.02 9.92
C GLY A 3 3.17 -6.72 9.59
N GLU A 4 4.34 -6.83 8.98
CA GLU A 4 5.22 -5.70 8.66
C GLU A 4 5.59 -5.75 7.19
N LEU A 5 5.70 -4.58 6.56
CA LEU A 5 6.18 -4.41 5.19
C LEU A 5 7.46 -3.59 5.24
N ASP A 6 8.56 -4.30 5.47
CA ASP A 6 9.91 -3.78 5.53
C ASP A 6 10.78 -4.43 4.44
N ASP A 7 12.06 -4.08 4.42
CA ASP A 7 13.06 -4.59 3.47
C ASP A 7 13.14 -6.13 3.49
N ALA A 8 12.96 -6.77 4.65
CA ALA A 8 12.99 -8.23 4.78
C ALA A 8 11.79 -8.91 4.11
N GLY A 9 10.64 -8.23 4.06
CA GLY A 9 9.42 -8.71 3.43
C GLY A 9 9.20 -8.24 1.98
N GLU A 10 10.06 -7.40 1.41
CA GLU A 10 9.78 -6.67 0.16
C GLU A 10 9.49 -7.61 -1.03
N GLU A 11 10.36 -8.59 -1.29
CA GLU A 11 10.19 -9.50 -2.43
C GLU A 11 8.93 -10.37 -2.30
N LEU A 12 8.63 -10.81 -1.08
CA LEU A 12 7.42 -11.57 -0.78
C LEU A 12 6.17 -10.71 -0.98
N PHE A 13 6.23 -9.43 -0.58
CA PHE A 13 5.14 -8.50 -0.77
C PHE A 13 4.85 -8.25 -2.25
N VAL A 14 5.88 -7.97 -3.06
CA VAL A 14 5.73 -7.79 -4.52
C VAL A 14 5.16 -9.05 -5.17
N THR A 15 5.71 -10.22 -4.82
CA THR A 15 5.22 -11.50 -5.32
C THR A 15 3.76 -11.75 -4.94
N ALA A 16 3.37 -11.41 -3.71
CA ALA A 16 2.00 -11.55 -3.24
C ALA A 16 1.05 -10.62 -4.00
N LEU A 17 1.43 -9.37 -4.27
CA LEU A 17 0.64 -8.44 -5.07
C LEU A 17 0.42 -8.96 -6.50
N GLU A 18 1.48 -9.41 -7.18
CA GLU A 18 1.36 -9.92 -8.55
C GLU A 18 0.50 -11.20 -8.61
N ARG A 19 0.64 -12.10 -7.62
CA ARG A 19 -0.19 -13.31 -7.54
C ARG A 19 -1.64 -13.05 -7.16
N ALA A 20 -1.89 -12.02 -6.36
CA ALA A 20 -3.25 -11.67 -5.95
C ALA A 20 -4.08 -11.10 -7.11
N ASP A 21 -3.44 -10.65 -8.19
CA ASP A 21 -4.06 -10.05 -9.37
C ASP A 21 -5.21 -9.11 -9.01
N LEU A 22 -4.90 -8.14 -8.13
CA LEU A 22 -5.91 -7.27 -7.55
C LEU A 22 -6.57 -6.44 -8.65
N ARG A 23 -7.89 -6.48 -8.69
CA ARG A 23 -8.70 -5.68 -9.61
C ARG A 23 -9.19 -4.42 -8.92
N ALA A 24 -9.02 -3.30 -9.60
CA ALA A 24 -9.54 -2.04 -9.12
C ALA A 24 -11.06 -2.00 -9.24
N VAL A 25 -11.68 -1.32 -8.28
CA VAL A 25 -13.08 -0.93 -8.29
C VAL A 25 -13.09 0.59 -8.34
N ASP A 26 -13.78 1.17 -9.32
CA ASP A 26 -13.82 2.61 -9.57
C ASP A 26 -12.42 3.27 -9.65
N GLY A 27 -11.50 2.58 -10.32
CA GLY A 27 -10.11 3.04 -10.50
C GLY A 27 -9.26 3.00 -9.22
N ARG A 28 -9.71 2.31 -8.17
CA ARG A 28 -8.99 2.19 -6.90
C ARG A 28 -8.78 0.75 -6.45
N LEU A 29 -7.56 0.47 -6.01
CA LEU A 29 -7.21 -0.71 -5.22
C LEU A 29 -7.36 -0.36 -3.74
N VAL A 30 -8.36 -0.95 -3.08
CA VAL A 30 -8.60 -0.74 -1.65
C VAL A 30 -7.92 -1.86 -0.87
N LEU A 31 -6.91 -1.51 -0.06
CA LEU A 31 -6.19 -2.44 0.80
C LEU A 31 -6.55 -2.20 2.26
N ALA A 32 -7.29 -3.14 2.85
CA ALA A 32 -7.53 -3.17 4.28
C ALA A 32 -6.34 -3.79 5.00
N ALA A 33 -5.70 -3.03 5.88
CA ALA A 33 -4.48 -3.41 6.60
C ALA A 33 -4.62 -3.18 8.14
N PRO A 34 -5.66 -3.72 8.79
CA PRO A 34 -5.91 -3.48 10.21
C PRO A 34 -4.84 -4.05 11.15
N GLY A 35 -4.08 -5.07 10.71
CA GLY A 35 -3.01 -5.68 11.49
C GLY A 35 -1.60 -5.30 11.04
N LEU A 36 -1.46 -4.33 10.14
CA LEU A 36 -0.17 -3.92 9.59
C LEU A 36 0.55 -3.03 10.60
N ARG A 37 1.57 -3.55 11.28
CA ARG A 37 2.29 -2.86 12.36
C ARG A 37 3.32 -1.86 11.86
N PHE A 38 3.88 -2.08 10.68
CA PHE A 38 4.92 -1.25 10.09
C PHE A 38 4.85 -1.30 8.57
N VAL A 39 5.18 -0.18 7.92
CA VAL A 39 5.37 -0.06 6.48
C VAL A 39 6.44 0.99 6.21
N ASP A 40 7.42 0.65 5.38
CA ASP A 40 8.43 1.60 4.95
C ASP A 40 8.08 2.33 3.64
N GLN A 41 8.94 3.27 3.25
CA GLN A 41 8.80 4.03 2.01
C GLN A 41 8.89 3.17 0.73
N ARG A 42 9.67 2.08 0.75
CA ARG A 42 9.88 1.22 -0.42
C ARG A 42 8.62 0.43 -0.69
N ALA A 43 8.04 -0.18 0.33
CA ALA A 43 6.77 -0.89 0.25
C ALA A 43 5.64 0.01 -0.27
N LEU A 44 5.53 1.26 0.22
CA LEU A 44 4.55 2.23 -0.29
C LEU A 44 4.80 2.58 -1.77
N THR A 45 6.06 2.77 -2.15
CA THR A 45 6.43 3.04 -3.55
C THR A 45 6.09 1.86 -4.46
N ARG A 46 6.40 0.63 -4.04
CA ARG A 46 6.07 -0.60 -4.79
C ARG A 46 4.56 -0.76 -4.97
N LEU A 47 3.80 -0.49 -3.91
CA LEU A 47 2.35 -0.54 -3.94
C LEU A 47 1.76 0.50 -4.90
N ARG A 48 2.28 1.73 -4.89
CA ARG A 48 1.93 2.76 -5.88
C ARG A 48 2.24 2.30 -7.30
N GLU A 49 3.44 1.78 -7.54
CA GLU A 49 3.85 1.30 -8.86
C GLU A 49 2.99 0.14 -9.35
N TYR A 50 2.63 -0.79 -8.47
CA TYR A 50 1.75 -1.90 -8.77
C TYR A 50 0.38 -1.42 -9.28
N ALA A 51 -0.21 -0.41 -8.62
CA ALA A 51 -1.48 0.17 -9.01
C ALA A 51 -1.39 1.01 -10.28
N ARG A 52 -0.31 1.80 -10.41
CA ARG A 52 -0.05 2.63 -11.60
C ARG A 52 0.03 1.81 -12.88
N ARG A 53 0.67 0.64 -12.84
CA ARG A 53 0.74 -0.30 -13.99
C ARG A 53 -0.64 -0.85 -14.41
N ARG A 54 -1.66 -0.68 -13.57
CA ARG A 54 -3.04 -1.12 -13.78
C ARG A 54 -3.99 0.08 -13.90
N ASP A 55 -3.46 1.26 -14.26
CA ASP A 55 -4.21 2.52 -14.40
C ASP A 55 -5.10 2.83 -13.19
N SER A 56 -4.61 2.51 -12.00
CA SER A 56 -5.37 2.57 -10.76
C SER A 56 -4.62 3.33 -9.66
N ALA A 57 -5.38 3.92 -8.74
CA ALA A 57 -4.87 4.49 -7.49
C ALA A 57 -4.98 3.47 -6.35
N VAL A 58 -4.31 3.74 -5.24
CA VAL A 58 -4.34 2.94 -4.00
C VAL A 58 -5.03 3.72 -2.90
N LEU A 59 -5.93 3.04 -2.21
CA LEU A 59 -6.41 3.43 -0.90
C LEU A 59 -5.97 2.41 0.15
N LEU A 60 -5.00 2.77 0.98
CA LEU A 60 -4.52 1.96 2.10
C LEU A 60 -5.26 2.36 3.38
N ARG A 61 -6.05 1.44 3.95
CA ARG A 61 -6.75 1.64 5.22
C ARG A 61 -5.98 0.94 6.34
N THR A 62 -5.44 1.69 7.29
CA THR A 62 -4.58 1.16 8.36
C THR A 62 -4.77 1.98 9.64
N PRO A 63 -4.64 1.39 10.84
CA PRO A 63 -4.64 2.17 12.08
C PRO A 63 -3.34 2.98 12.26
N HIS A 64 -2.32 2.79 11.42
CA HIS A 64 -1.01 3.41 11.59
C HIS A 64 -0.88 4.75 10.82
N PRO A 65 -0.77 5.90 11.53
CA PRO A 65 -0.65 7.21 10.89
C PRO A 65 0.66 7.40 10.12
N ALA A 66 1.68 6.57 10.40
CA ALA A 66 2.97 6.61 9.71
C ALA A 66 2.82 6.44 8.19
N ALA A 67 1.92 5.56 7.74
CA ALA A 67 1.69 5.33 6.31
C ALA A 67 1.19 6.60 5.60
N ALA A 68 0.25 7.33 6.21
CA ALA A 68 -0.26 8.60 5.67
C ALA A 68 0.81 9.69 5.66
N ARG A 69 1.62 9.77 6.73
CA ARG A 69 2.73 10.74 6.80
C ARG A 69 3.79 10.46 5.74
N LEU A 70 4.20 9.20 5.57
CA LEU A 70 5.17 8.82 4.55
C LEU A 70 4.63 9.07 3.14
N ALA A 71 3.38 8.72 2.87
CA ALA A 71 2.75 8.98 1.57
C ALA A 71 2.76 10.47 1.20
N ALA A 72 2.45 11.35 2.17
CA ALA A 72 2.49 12.79 1.99
C ALA A 72 3.92 13.34 1.86
N LEU A 73 4.84 12.88 2.70
CA LEU A 73 6.24 13.34 2.71
C LEU A 73 6.98 12.99 1.42
N LEU A 74 6.69 11.81 0.88
CA LEU A 74 7.34 11.29 -0.33
C LEU A 74 6.65 11.72 -1.62
N ASP A 75 5.57 12.52 -1.52
CA ASP A 75 4.72 12.94 -2.64
C ASP A 75 4.39 11.74 -3.56
N LEU A 76 3.67 10.75 -3.02
CA LEU A 76 3.29 9.55 -3.75
C LEU A 76 1.92 9.75 -4.43
N PRO A 77 1.84 10.31 -5.65
CA PRO A 77 0.56 10.53 -6.32
C PRO A 77 -0.15 9.20 -6.56
N GLY A 78 -1.47 9.23 -6.40
CA GLY A 78 -2.29 8.03 -6.54
C GLY A 78 -2.16 7.04 -5.38
N LEU A 79 -1.47 7.36 -4.28
CA LEU A 79 -1.52 6.60 -3.04
C LEU A 79 -2.12 7.46 -1.93
N THR A 80 -3.26 7.04 -1.40
CA THR A 80 -3.89 7.64 -0.22
C THR A 80 -3.86 6.62 0.92
N ALA A 81 -3.49 7.07 2.12
CA ALA A 81 -3.65 6.26 3.32
C ALA A 81 -4.69 6.88 4.26
N GLU A 82 -5.73 6.12 4.58
CA GLU A 82 -6.77 6.48 5.53
C GLU A 82 -6.48 5.83 6.88
N VAL A 83 -6.41 6.65 7.93
CA VAL A 83 -6.27 6.15 9.30
C VAL A 83 -7.62 5.62 9.79
N THR A 84 -7.71 4.32 10.02
CA THR A 84 -8.91 3.68 10.57
C THR A 84 -8.87 3.65 12.09
N ARG A 85 -10.04 3.81 12.73
CA ARG A 85 -10.20 3.65 14.19
C ARG A 85 -10.20 2.19 14.59
#